data_AF-A0A2D9SN86-F1
#
_entry.id   AF-A0A2D9SN86-F1
#
_cell.length_a   1.000
_cell.length_b   1.000
_cell.length_c   1.000
_cell.angle_alpha   90.00
_cell.angle_beta   90.00
_cell.angle_gamma   90.00
#
_symmetry.space_group_name_H-M   'P 1'
#
loop_
_entity.id
_entity.type
_entity.pdbx_description
1 polymer ?
#
loop_
_entity_poly.entity_id
_entity_poly.type
_entity_poly.pdbx_seq_one_letter_code
_entity_poly.pdbx_strand_id
1 'polypeptide(L)' 'MLEFTSPLRNTDDPFDVVVSAISYGLDKDVARKKLQSFKDAGTTWWLEWLECGKPDSLAEVREQIMAGPPAG' A
#
# COMPACT_ATOMS: atom_id res chain seq x y z
N MET A 1 7.18 -7.62 -12.41
CA MET A 1 8.31 -7.94 -11.53
C MET A 1 9.26 -6.73 -11.54
N LEU A 2 9.65 -6.22 -10.37
CA LEU A 2 10.51 -5.03 -10.28
C LEU A 2 11.99 -5.42 -10.45
N GLU A 3 12.63 -4.86 -11.49
CA GLU A 3 14.08 -4.98 -11.72
C GLU A 3 14.91 -4.69 -10.46
N PHE A 4 14.47 -3.71 -9.66
CA PHE A 4 15.13 -3.32 -8.40
C PHE A 4 15.31 -4.48 -7.41
N THR A 5 14.38 -5.45 -7.40
CA THR A 5 14.42 -6.58 -6.46
C THR A 5 15.17 -7.79 -7.03
N SER A 6 15.49 -7.79 -8.33
CA SER A 6 16.11 -8.93 -9.03
C SER A 6 17.43 -9.38 -8.38
N PRO A 7 18.36 -8.48 -7.99
CA PRO A 7 19.63 -8.89 -7.37
C PRO A 7 19.48 -9.51 -5.98
N LEU A 8 18.33 -9.36 -5.32
CA LEU A 8 18.05 -9.90 -3.98
C LEU A 8 17.36 -11.27 -4.05
N ARG A 9 17.05 -11.77 -5.24
CA ARG A 9 16.39 -13.06 -5.45
C ARG A 9 17.42 -14.17 -5.58
N ASN A 10 17.30 -15.18 -4.74
CA ASN A 10 18.04 -16.45 -4.88
C ASN A 10 17.22 -17.52 -5.63
N THR A 11 15.90 -17.34 -5.77
CA THR A 11 14.98 -18.25 -6.47
C THR A 11 13.87 -17.49 -7.21
N ASP A 12 13.21 -18.19 -8.15
CA ASP A 12 12.04 -17.71 -8.90
C ASP A 12 10.71 -17.94 -8.18
N ASP A 13 10.74 -18.43 -6.94
CA ASP A 13 9.52 -18.72 -6.19
C ASP A 13 8.66 -17.45 -5.97
N PRO A 14 7.33 -17.54 -6.00
CA PRO A 14 6.48 -16.39 -5.72
C PRO A 14 6.68 -15.94 -4.26
N PHE A 15 6.74 -14.62 -4.06
CA PHE A 15 6.82 -14.02 -2.74
C PHE A 15 5.91 -12.81 -2.65
N ASP A 16 5.53 -12.48 -1.42
CA ASP A 16 4.76 -11.28 -1.13
C ASP A 16 5.65 -10.04 -1.09
N VAL A 17 5.23 -8.99 -1.79
CA VAL A 17 5.86 -7.66 -1.73
C VAL A 17 5.02 -6.81 -0.80
N VAL A 18 5.54 -6.55 0.40
CA VAL A 18 4.88 -5.74 1.42
C VAL A 18 5.43 -4.32 1.35
N VAL A 19 4.54 -3.33 1.23
CA VAL A 19 4.89 -1.91 1.37
C VAL A 19 4.30 -1.38 2.67
N SER A 20 5.15 -0.75 3.48
CA SER A 20 4.75 -0.07 4.70
C SER A 20 4.85 1.45 4.48
N ALA A 21 3.71 2.13 4.45
CA ALA A 21 3.65 3.55 4.13
C ALA A 21 2.32 4.18 4.59
N ILE A 22 2.19 5.49 4.35
CA ILE A 22 1.02 6.28 4.74
C ILE A 22 0.17 6.55 3.49
N SER A 23 -1.10 6.14 3.48
CA SER A 23 -2.04 6.61 2.45
C SER A 23 -2.34 8.08 2.69
N TYR A 24 -2.28 8.90 1.64
CA TYR A 24 -2.25 10.36 1.73
C TYR A 24 -3.62 10.98 2.08
N GLY A 25 -4.29 10.49 3.12
CA GLY A 25 -5.53 11.04 3.70
C GLY A 25 -6.78 10.28 3.26
N LEU A 26 -7.93 10.81 3.68
CA LEU A 26 -9.25 10.21 3.46
C LEU A 26 -9.82 10.49 2.06
N ASP A 27 -9.14 11.32 1.25
CA ASP A 27 -9.51 11.52 -0.15
C ASP A 27 -9.22 10.24 -0.94
N LYS A 28 -10.30 9.57 -1.34
CA LYS A 28 -10.28 8.27 -2.01
C LYS A 28 -9.59 8.33 -3.37
N ASP A 29 -9.72 9.42 -4.11
CA ASP A 29 -9.12 9.54 -5.44
C ASP A 29 -7.62 9.83 -5.35
N VAL A 30 -7.21 10.65 -4.38
CA VAL A 30 -5.79 10.89 -4.08
C VAL A 30 -5.11 9.62 -3.58
N ALA A 31 -5.75 8.90 -2.65
CA ALA A 31 -5.25 7.62 -2.15
C ALA A 31 -5.13 6.60 -3.29
N ARG A 32 -6.20 6.42 -4.08
CA ARG A 32 -6.20 5.50 -5.23
C ARG A 32 -5.09 5.81 -6.23
N LYS A 33 -4.95 7.07 -6.66
CA LYS A 33 -3.92 7.47 -7.63
C LYS A 33 -2.51 7.15 -7.14
N LYS A 34 -2.25 7.37 -5.86
CA LYS A 34 -0.92 7.13 -5.29
C LYS A 34 -0.64 5.65 -5.08
N LEU A 35 -1.61 4.91 -4.58
CA LEU A 35 -1.45 3.50 -4.33
C LEU A 35 -1.37 2.71 -5.65
N GLN A 36 -1.93 3.24 -6.76
CA GLN A 36 -1.88 2.59 -8.07
C GLN A 36 -0.44 2.33 -8.54
N SER A 37 0.49 3.26 -8.32
CA SER A 37 1.88 3.04 -8.72
C SER A 37 2.56 1.91 -7.93
N PHE A 38 2.16 1.68 -6.67
CA PHE A 38 2.67 0.56 -5.87
C PHE A 38 2.08 -0.78 -6.34
N LYS A 39 0.81 -0.77 -6.75
CA LYS A 39 0.17 -1.92 -7.39
C LYS A 39 0.82 -2.27 -8.73
N ASP A 40 1.05 -1.28 -9.59
CA ASP A 40 1.70 -1.48 -10.89
C ASP A 40 3.14 -2.01 -10.72
N ALA A 41 3.77 -1.65 -9.60
CA ALA A 41 5.05 -2.17 -9.17
C ALA A 41 4.98 -3.63 -8.62
N GLY A 42 3.80 -4.22 -8.45
CA GLY A 42 3.64 -5.60 -7.99
C GLY A 42 3.62 -5.77 -6.47
N THR A 43 3.24 -4.72 -5.73
CA THR A 43 2.94 -4.83 -4.29
C THR A 43 1.77 -5.77 -4.06
N THR A 44 1.92 -6.75 -3.16
CA THR A 44 0.85 -7.69 -2.80
C THR A 44 0.16 -7.35 -1.48
N TRP A 45 0.84 -6.61 -0.59
CA TRP A 45 0.28 -6.16 0.69
C TRP A 45 0.60 -4.69 0.99
N TRP A 46 -0.37 -3.97 1.56
CA TRP A 46 -0.20 -2.62 2.09
C TRP A 46 -0.32 -2.62 3.61
N LEU A 47 0.74 -2.17 4.29
CA LEU A 47 0.75 -1.92 5.73
C LEU A 47 0.67 -0.41 5.97
N GLU A 48 -0.49 0.01 6.46
CA GLU A 48 -0.76 1.42 6.78
C GLU A 48 0.00 1.84 8.05
N TRP A 49 0.75 2.93 7.97
CA TRP A 49 1.39 3.54 9.13
C TRP A 49 0.42 4.49 9.85
N LEU A 50 0.15 4.17 11.12
CA LEU A 50 -0.82 4.90 11.96
C LEU A 50 -0.33 6.31 12.38
N GLU A 51 0.96 6.61 12.25
CA GLU A 51 1.64 7.67 13.02
C GLU A 51 1.94 8.97 12.24
N CYS A 52 1.17 9.31 11.20
CA CYS A 52 1.34 10.58 10.45
C CYS A 52 0.03 11.35 10.19
N GLY A 53 -0.86 11.34 11.19
CA GLY A 53 -1.77 12.47 11.46
C GLY A 53 -2.92 12.67 10.47
N LYS A 54 -3.60 11.60 10.04
CA LYS A 54 -4.76 11.72 9.13
C LYS A 54 -6.04 11.03 9.58
N PRO A 55 -6.00 10.01 10.45
CA PRO A 55 -7.19 9.58 11.19
C PRO A 55 -7.09 10.07 12.64
N ASP A 56 -8.03 10.91 13.06
CA ASP A 56 -8.14 11.38 14.44
C ASP A 56 -9.02 10.43 15.29
N SER A 57 -9.58 9.39 14.66
CA SER A 57 -10.47 8.41 15.30
C SER A 57 -10.31 6.99 14.72
N LEU A 58 -10.70 5.99 15.53
CA LEU A 58 -10.76 4.59 15.09
C LEU A 58 -11.71 4.38 13.90
N ALA A 59 -12.77 5.19 13.79
CA ALA A 59 -13.70 5.14 12.68
C ALA A 59 -13.02 5.55 11.37
N GLU A 60 -12.23 6.62 11.39
CA GLU A 60 -11.46 7.08 10.22
C GLU A 60 -10.34 6.11 9.84
N VAL A 61 -9.67 5.48 10.82
CA VAL A 61 -8.71 4.38 10.54
C VAL A 61 -9.42 3.24 9.82
N ARG A 62 -10.62 2.86 10.28
CA ARG A 62 -11.41 1.82 9.62
C ARG A 62 -11.81 2.21 8.20
N GLU A 63 -12.24 3.45 7.99
CA GLU A 63 -12.57 3.96 6.65
C GLU A 63 -11.35 3.96 5.72
N GLN A 64 -10.18 4.33 6.22
CA GLN A 64 -8.92 4.30 5.49
C GLN A 64 -8.53 2.85 5.10
N ILE A 65 -8.65 1.89 6.03
CA ILE A 65 -8.41 0.47 5.73
C ILE A 65 -9.41 -0.06 4.69
N MET A 66 -10.70 0.30 4.82
CA MET A 66 -11.74 -0.14 3.90
C MET A 66 -11.67 0.54 2.52
N ALA A 67 -11.02 1.70 2.42
CA ALA A 67 -10.66 2.28 1.13
C ALA A 67 -9.63 1.42 0.39
N GLY A 68 -8.90 0.60 1.14
CA GLY A 68 -8.04 -0.48 0.68
C GLY A 68 -6.79 -0.02 -0.08
N PRO A 69 -5.82 -0.92 -0.29
CA PRO A 69 -4.96 -0.82 -1.47
C PRO A 69 -5.82 -0.94 -2.75
N PRO A 70 -5.39 -0.37 -3.89
CA PRO A 70 -6.19 -0.37 -5.11
C PRO A 70 -6.43 -1.80 -5.58
N ALA A 71 -7.72 -2.14 -5.56
CA ALA A 71 -8.42 -3.40 -5.86
C ALA A 71 -8.92 -4.17 -4.63
N GLY A 72 -10.22 -3.99 -4.36
CA GLY A 72 -11.18 -4.98 -4.86
C GLY A 72 -11.58 -4.65 -6.29
#